data_AF-A0A7S2IL43-F1
#
_entry.id   AF-A0A7S2IL43-F1
#
_cell.length_a   1.000
_cell.length_b   1.000
_cell.length_c   1.000
_cell.angle_alpha   90.00
_cell.angle_beta   90.00
_cell.angle_gamma   90.00
#
_symmetry.space_group_name_H-M   'P 1'
#
loop_
_entity.id
_entity.type
_entity.pdbx_description
1 polymer ?
#
loop_
_entity_poly.entity_id
_entity_poly.type
_entity_poly.pdbx_seq_one_letter_code
_entity_poly.pdbx_strand_id
1 'polypeptide(L)'
;ERASPAQAEAALTGLRGTIVAAARSRYASVVLEKAIHVSGRAAAECVATELLGNGRAMAFNSGGSGVVRALLEHAAGASRVVELTDELLGEDLAALCCHKYGHRVAEAVLSNGSVRQRSAVVATLRGDPVRFGKHRFAAAVLQQVLLQGAPAECRSLAQ
;
A
#
# COMPACT_ATOMS: atom_id res chain seq x y z
N GLU A 1 8.93 -11.83 21.45
CA GLU A 1 9.68 -12.84 20.67
C GLU A 1 9.58 -12.54 19.18
N ARG A 2 10.68 -12.67 18.42
CA ARG A 2 10.63 -12.57 16.95
C ARG A 2 10.43 -13.99 16.39
N ALA A 3 9.39 -14.20 15.60
CA ALA A 3 9.20 -15.47 14.87
C ALA A 3 10.39 -15.71 13.93
N SER A 4 10.84 -16.95 13.84
CA SER A 4 11.91 -17.34 12.91
C SER A 4 11.40 -17.33 11.45
N PRO A 5 12.27 -17.16 10.43
CA PRO A 5 11.85 -17.22 9.03
C PRO A 5 11.11 -18.52 8.66
N ALA A 6 11.54 -19.65 9.23
CA ALA A 6 10.87 -20.94 9.05
C ALA A 6 9.44 -20.97 9.61
N GLN A 7 9.19 -20.31 10.76
CA GLN A 7 7.86 -20.19 11.34
C GLN A 7 6.95 -19.27 10.49
N ALA A 8 7.51 -18.19 9.94
CA ALA A 8 6.80 -17.30 9.04
C ALA A 8 6.39 -18.01 7.73
N GLU A 9 7.29 -18.78 7.14
CA GLU A 9 7.00 -19.58 5.93
C GLU A 9 5.98 -20.68 6.19
N ALA A 10 6.06 -21.37 7.34
CA ALA A 10 5.07 -22.36 7.74
C ALA A 10 3.68 -21.73 7.93
N ALA A 11 3.61 -20.56 8.57
CA ALA A 11 2.36 -19.82 8.74
C ALA A 11 1.78 -19.37 7.38
N LEU A 12 2.59 -18.85 6.47
CA LEU A 12 2.15 -18.49 5.13
C LEU A 12 1.65 -19.70 4.35
N THR A 13 2.35 -20.84 4.45
CA THR A 13 1.93 -22.09 3.81
C THR A 13 0.58 -22.57 4.34
N GLY A 14 0.35 -22.46 5.65
CA GLY A 14 -0.93 -22.80 6.27
C GLY A 14 -2.08 -21.83 5.95
N LEU A 15 -1.75 -20.59 5.56
CA LEU A 15 -2.73 -19.57 5.17
C LEU A 15 -2.98 -19.49 3.66
N ARG A 16 -2.26 -20.27 2.84
CA ARG A 16 -2.46 -20.30 1.38
C ARG A 16 -3.91 -20.64 1.03
N GLY A 17 -4.46 -19.89 0.08
CA GLY A 17 -5.87 -19.98 -0.33
C GLY A 17 -6.85 -19.25 0.59
N THR A 18 -6.38 -18.72 1.73
CA THR A 18 -7.18 -17.93 2.68
C THR A 18 -6.56 -16.58 3.00
N ILE A 19 -5.53 -16.16 2.26
CA ILE A 19 -4.79 -14.91 2.52
C ILE A 19 -5.73 -13.69 2.54
N VAL A 20 -6.72 -13.65 1.64
CA VAL A 20 -7.71 -12.54 1.60
C VAL A 20 -8.51 -12.47 2.89
N ALA A 21 -8.95 -13.62 3.43
CA ALA A 21 -9.69 -13.67 4.69
C ALA A 21 -8.77 -13.33 5.88
N ALA A 22 -7.53 -13.82 5.86
CA ALA A 22 -6.52 -13.51 6.86
C ALA A 22 -6.17 -12.02 6.91
N ALA A 23 -6.02 -11.36 5.75
CA ALA A 23 -5.74 -9.93 5.65
C ALA A 23 -6.88 -9.06 6.20
N ARG A 24 -8.13 -9.55 6.14
CA ARG A 24 -9.28 -8.87 6.76
C ARG A 24 -9.38 -9.08 8.27
N SER A 25 -8.71 -10.10 8.80
CA SER A 25 -8.72 -10.41 10.23
C SER A 25 -7.75 -9.52 10.99
N ARG A 26 -8.19 -8.99 12.14
CA ARG A 26 -7.38 -8.16 13.04
C ARG A 26 -6.08 -8.84 13.48
N TYR A 27 -6.11 -10.16 13.67
CA TYR A 27 -4.96 -10.91 14.19
C TYR A 27 -4.12 -11.50 13.07
N ALA A 28 -4.76 -12.08 12.05
CA ALA A 28 -4.01 -12.73 10.97
C ALA A 28 -3.33 -11.73 10.04
N SER A 29 -3.85 -10.49 9.88
CA SER A 29 -3.14 -9.42 9.17
C SER A 29 -1.78 -9.10 9.78
N VAL A 30 -1.67 -9.07 11.12
CA VAL A 30 -0.39 -8.87 11.81
C VAL A 30 0.59 -10.00 11.53
N VAL A 31 0.09 -11.25 11.44
CA VAL A 31 0.92 -12.41 11.07
C VAL A 31 1.41 -12.27 9.63
N LEU A 32 0.56 -11.85 8.70
CA LEU A 32 0.94 -11.62 7.30
C LEU A 32 1.98 -10.50 7.17
N GLU A 33 1.78 -9.35 7.82
CA GLU A 33 2.75 -8.26 7.86
C GLU A 33 4.09 -8.72 8.40
N LYS A 34 4.08 -9.49 9.51
CA LYS A 34 5.31 -10.01 10.10
C LYS A 34 5.99 -11.04 9.20
N ALA A 35 5.21 -11.89 8.54
CA ALA A 35 5.74 -12.89 7.63
C ALA A 35 6.39 -12.24 6.40
N ILE A 36 5.78 -11.19 5.84
CA ILE A 36 6.39 -10.38 4.77
C ILE A 36 7.72 -9.77 5.24
N HIS A 37 7.75 -9.22 6.46
CA HIS A 37 8.94 -8.58 7.01
C HIS A 37 10.10 -9.56 7.26
N VAL A 38 9.80 -10.81 7.66
CA VAL A 38 10.82 -11.81 8.01
C VAL A 38 11.24 -12.67 6.81
N SER A 39 10.29 -13.07 5.96
CA SER A 39 10.52 -13.97 4.82
C SER A 39 10.79 -13.22 3.50
N GLY A 40 10.70 -11.89 3.51
CA GLY A 40 11.13 -11.04 2.40
C GLY A 40 10.29 -11.17 1.13
N ARG A 41 10.95 -11.03 -0.03
CA ARG A 41 10.29 -10.85 -1.34
C ARG A 41 9.44 -12.04 -1.78
N ALA A 42 9.88 -13.28 -1.56
CA ALA A 42 9.15 -14.47 -1.99
C ALA A 42 7.80 -14.61 -1.27
N ALA A 43 7.78 -14.35 0.04
CA ALA A 43 6.55 -14.29 0.83
C ALA A 43 5.63 -13.17 0.35
N ALA A 44 6.18 -11.98 0.10
CA ALA A 44 5.42 -10.85 -0.42
C ALA A 44 4.76 -11.16 -1.77
N GLU A 45 5.46 -11.82 -2.69
CA GLU A 45 4.90 -12.23 -3.99
C GLU A 45 3.75 -13.25 -3.84
N CYS A 46 3.89 -14.21 -2.93
CA CYS A 46 2.83 -15.18 -2.63
C CYS A 46 1.58 -14.48 -2.08
N VAL A 47 1.75 -13.59 -1.10
CA VAL A 47 0.64 -12.82 -0.52
C VAL A 47 0.01 -11.91 -1.57
N ALA A 48 0.81 -11.18 -2.34
CA ALA A 48 0.32 -10.28 -3.39
C ALA A 48 -0.49 -11.04 -4.45
N THR A 49 -0.04 -12.24 -4.84
CA THR A 49 -0.75 -13.09 -5.82
C THR A 49 -2.18 -13.41 -5.36
N GLU A 50 -2.39 -13.73 -4.08
CA GLU A 50 -3.73 -14.02 -3.57
C GLU A 50 -4.57 -12.76 -3.32
N LEU A 51 -3.94 -11.61 -3.11
CA LEU A 51 -4.65 -10.34 -2.93
C LEU A 51 -5.09 -9.69 -4.24
N LEU A 52 -4.58 -10.14 -5.40
CA LEU A 52 -5.03 -9.67 -6.71
C LEU A 52 -6.54 -9.87 -6.89
N GLY A 53 -7.20 -8.89 -7.48
CA GLY A 53 -8.66 -8.78 -7.57
C GLY A 53 -9.35 -8.36 -6.27
N ASN A 54 -8.60 -8.19 -5.18
CA ASN A 54 -9.09 -7.72 -3.88
C ASN A 54 -8.30 -6.52 -3.34
N GLY A 55 -7.43 -5.90 -4.15
CA GLY A 55 -6.48 -4.88 -3.69
C GLY A 55 -7.18 -3.69 -3.04
N ARG A 56 -8.26 -3.20 -3.66
CA ARG A 56 -9.07 -2.11 -3.10
C ARG A 56 -9.74 -2.51 -1.78
N ALA A 57 -10.38 -3.67 -1.72
CA ALA A 57 -11.01 -4.13 -0.47
C ALA A 57 -9.99 -4.21 0.68
N MET A 58 -8.74 -4.57 0.38
CA MET A 58 -7.67 -4.61 1.37
C MET A 58 -7.23 -3.21 1.79
N ALA A 59 -7.00 -2.29 0.86
CA ALA A 59 -6.56 -0.93 1.17
C ALA A 59 -7.57 -0.13 2.00
N PHE A 60 -8.85 -0.47 1.92
CA PHE A 60 -9.92 0.14 2.71
C PHE A 60 -10.23 -0.64 4.00
N ASN A 61 -9.44 -1.66 4.33
CA ASN A 61 -9.56 -2.43 5.56
C ASN A 61 -8.45 -2.09 6.57
N SER A 62 -8.75 -2.17 7.86
CA SER A 62 -7.80 -1.85 8.94
C SER A 62 -6.57 -2.77 8.99
N GLY A 63 -6.74 -4.06 8.69
CA GLY A 63 -5.65 -5.02 8.60
C GLY A 63 -5.06 -5.08 7.19
N GLY A 64 -5.94 -5.11 6.18
CA GLY A 64 -5.53 -5.22 4.78
C GLY A 64 -4.61 -4.09 4.32
N SER A 65 -4.85 -2.86 4.76
CA SER A 65 -3.99 -1.71 4.43
C SER A 65 -2.57 -1.87 4.97
N GLY A 66 -2.42 -2.50 6.15
CA GLY A 66 -1.11 -2.81 6.73
C GLY A 66 -0.37 -3.86 5.91
N VAL A 67 -1.07 -4.89 5.45
CA VAL A 67 -0.51 -5.92 4.54
C VAL A 67 -0.06 -5.30 3.22
N VAL A 68 -0.89 -4.49 2.56
CA VAL A 68 -0.54 -3.83 1.29
C VAL A 68 0.66 -2.89 1.48
N ARG A 69 0.72 -2.16 2.58
CA ARG A 69 1.89 -1.33 2.92
C ARG A 69 3.15 -2.17 3.09
N ALA A 70 3.08 -3.28 3.82
CA ALA A 70 4.22 -4.19 4.00
C ALA A 70 4.71 -4.76 2.65
N LEU A 71 3.80 -5.07 1.73
CA LEU A 71 4.15 -5.49 0.37
C LEU A 71 4.92 -4.40 -0.38
N LEU A 72 4.47 -3.15 -0.31
CA LEU A 72 5.16 -2.01 -0.93
C LEU A 72 6.54 -1.77 -0.30
N GLU A 73 6.65 -1.84 1.02
CA GLU A 73 7.92 -1.61 1.73
C GLU A 73 8.98 -2.67 1.45
N HIS A 74 8.57 -3.95 1.31
CA HIS A 74 9.52 -5.07 1.19
C HIS A 74 9.67 -5.61 -0.23
N ALA A 75 8.73 -5.31 -1.13
CA ALA A 75 8.67 -5.94 -2.44
C ALA A 75 8.00 -5.05 -3.52
N ALA A 76 8.07 -3.72 -3.44
CA ALA A 76 7.49 -2.84 -4.48
C ALA A 76 7.95 -3.14 -5.92
N GLY A 77 9.15 -3.71 -6.11
CA GLY A 77 9.66 -4.11 -7.43
C GLY A 77 9.30 -5.53 -7.88
N ALA A 78 8.50 -6.26 -7.09
CA ALA A 78 8.01 -7.58 -7.44
C ALA A 78 6.82 -7.51 -8.40
N SER A 79 6.78 -8.36 -9.45
CA SER A 79 5.75 -8.30 -10.50
C SER A 79 4.34 -8.28 -9.91
N ARG A 80 4.06 -9.19 -8.98
CA ARG A 80 2.73 -9.32 -8.35
C ARG A 80 2.37 -8.14 -7.45
N VAL A 81 3.35 -7.52 -6.80
CA VAL A 81 3.13 -6.31 -5.99
C VAL A 81 2.90 -5.10 -6.88
N VAL A 82 3.63 -4.99 -7.98
CA VAL A 82 3.43 -3.96 -9.01
C VAL A 82 2.02 -4.08 -9.60
N GLU A 83 1.62 -5.28 -10.01
CA GLU A 83 0.27 -5.55 -10.54
C GLU A 83 -0.83 -5.19 -9.53
N LEU A 84 -0.68 -5.60 -8.26
CA LEU A 84 -1.65 -5.28 -7.20
C LEU A 84 -1.75 -3.77 -6.94
N THR A 85 -0.61 -3.08 -7.00
CA THR A 85 -0.56 -1.63 -6.82
C THR A 85 -1.19 -0.91 -8.01
N ASP A 86 -0.93 -1.39 -9.24
CA ASP A 86 -1.53 -0.85 -10.45
C ASP A 86 -3.05 -1.07 -10.48
N GLU A 87 -3.55 -2.22 -10.04
CA GLU A 87 -4.99 -2.48 -9.84
C GLU A 87 -5.60 -1.43 -8.90
N LEU A 88 -4.97 -1.23 -7.74
CA LEU A 88 -5.43 -0.27 -6.73
C LEU A 88 -5.40 1.17 -7.24
N LEU A 89 -4.42 1.52 -8.08
CA LEU A 89 -4.31 2.84 -8.71
C LEU A 89 -5.13 2.97 -10.01
N GLY A 90 -5.72 1.90 -10.52
CA GLY A 90 -6.62 1.95 -11.68
C GLY A 90 -8.03 2.43 -11.32
N GLU A 91 -8.38 2.41 -10.03
CA GLU A 91 -9.69 2.82 -9.52
C GLU A 91 -9.70 4.27 -9.00
N ASP A 92 -10.58 4.59 -8.05
CA ASP A 92 -10.68 5.94 -7.48
C ASP A 92 -9.55 6.23 -6.46
N LEU A 93 -8.47 6.84 -6.94
CA LEU A 93 -7.33 7.32 -6.13
C LEU A 93 -7.72 8.43 -5.15
N ALA A 94 -8.68 9.29 -5.51
CA ALA A 94 -9.09 10.38 -4.64
C ALA A 94 -9.77 9.81 -3.38
N ALA A 95 -10.63 8.80 -3.55
CA ALA A 95 -11.20 8.05 -2.45
C ALA A 95 -10.12 7.34 -1.61
N LEU A 96 -9.09 6.76 -2.24
CA LEU A 96 -7.97 6.14 -1.52
C LEU A 96 -7.27 7.17 -0.61
N CYS A 97 -6.89 8.32 -1.16
CA CYS A 97 -6.21 9.39 -0.40
C CYS A 97 -7.09 9.97 0.72
N CYS A 98 -8.40 9.99 0.53
CA CYS A 98 -9.36 10.50 1.52
C CYS A 98 -9.81 9.43 2.54
N HIS A 99 -9.28 8.21 2.48
CA HIS A 99 -9.73 7.14 3.37
C HIS A 99 -8.85 6.97 4.61
N LYS A 100 -9.45 6.66 5.76
CA LYS A 100 -8.74 6.46 7.04
C LYS A 100 -7.68 5.37 7.05
N TYR A 101 -7.75 4.42 6.13
CA TYR A 101 -6.74 3.37 5.92
C TYR A 101 -6.04 3.52 4.57
N GLY A 102 -6.75 4.02 3.56
CA GLY A 102 -6.24 4.14 2.19
C GLY A 102 -5.13 5.19 2.07
N HIS A 103 -5.19 6.28 2.85
CA HIS A 103 -4.15 7.32 2.80
C HIS A 103 -2.76 6.77 3.10
N ARG A 104 -2.66 5.79 4.02
CA ARG A 104 -1.38 5.13 4.34
C ARG A 104 -0.86 4.28 3.20
N VAL A 105 -1.75 3.69 2.42
CA VAL A 105 -1.37 2.96 1.20
C VAL A 105 -0.89 3.95 0.14
N ALA A 106 -1.57 5.08 -0.05
CA ALA A 106 -1.11 6.14 -0.94
C ALA A 106 0.27 6.69 -0.55
N GLU A 107 0.51 6.89 0.76
CA GLU A 107 1.84 7.25 1.29
C GLU A 107 2.89 6.17 0.99
N ALA A 108 2.55 4.89 1.18
CA ALA A 108 3.46 3.79 0.88
C ALA A 108 3.80 3.72 -0.62
N VAL A 109 2.83 3.98 -1.51
CA VAL A 109 3.04 4.08 -2.96
C VAL A 109 3.96 5.25 -3.29
N LEU A 110 3.74 6.42 -2.68
CA LEU A 110 4.59 7.59 -2.90
C LEU A 110 6.06 7.35 -2.49
N SER A 111 6.29 6.55 -1.44
CA SER A 111 7.64 6.27 -0.92
C SER A 111 8.34 5.13 -1.66
N ASN A 112 7.63 4.05 -1.99
CA ASN A 112 8.25 2.80 -2.49
C ASN A 112 7.83 2.42 -3.90
N GLY A 113 6.73 2.98 -4.41
CA GLY A 113 6.19 2.64 -5.71
C GLY A 113 7.09 3.06 -6.87
N SER A 114 6.82 2.50 -8.05
CA SER A 114 7.50 2.91 -9.27
C SER A 114 7.23 4.38 -9.60
N VAL A 115 8.08 5.00 -10.43
CA VAL A 115 7.90 6.39 -10.88
C VAL A 115 6.49 6.62 -11.44
N ARG A 116 5.99 5.70 -12.27
CA ARG A 116 4.63 5.76 -12.83
C ARG A 116 3.55 5.77 -11.74
N GLN A 117 3.66 4.90 -10.75
CA GLN A 117 2.68 4.79 -9.65
C GLN A 117 2.69 6.04 -8.77
N ARG A 118 3.89 6.55 -8.45
CA ARG A 118 4.07 7.80 -7.70
C ARG A 118 3.43 8.97 -8.46
N SER A 119 3.72 9.10 -9.76
CA SER A 119 3.14 10.15 -10.61
C SER A 119 1.60 10.09 -10.67
N ALA A 120 0.98 8.90 -10.63
CA ALA A 120 -0.48 8.79 -10.60
C ALA A 120 -1.09 9.39 -9.31
N VAL A 121 -0.48 9.14 -8.16
CA VAL A 121 -0.90 9.73 -6.88
C VAL A 121 -0.72 11.25 -6.89
N VAL A 122 0.43 11.73 -7.36
CA VAL A 122 0.71 13.17 -7.47
C VAL A 122 -0.28 13.86 -8.41
N ALA A 123 -0.56 13.27 -9.58
CA ALA A 123 -1.51 13.80 -10.55
C ALA A 123 -2.92 13.92 -9.96
N THR A 124 -3.35 12.94 -9.17
CA THR A 124 -4.64 13.01 -8.46
C THR A 124 -4.70 14.18 -7.49
N LEU A 125 -3.65 14.38 -6.69
CA LEU A 125 -3.59 15.46 -5.71
C LEU A 125 -3.53 16.85 -6.35
N ARG A 126 -2.91 16.97 -7.53
CA ARG A 126 -2.89 18.21 -8.33
C ARG A 126 -4.26 18.63 -8.85
N GLY A 127 -5.21 17.71 -8.96
CA GLY A 127 -6.56 18.04 -9.43
C GLY A 127 -7.29 19.01 -8.50
N ASP A 128 -7.02 18.96 -7.20
CA ASP A 128 -7.62 19.87 -6.20
C ASP A 128 -6.79 19.93 -4.90
N PRO A 129 -5.59 20.55 -4.93
CA PRO A 129 -4.67 20.53 -3.78
C PRO A 129 -5.27 21.21 -2.54
N VAL A 130 -6.12 22.22 -2.72
CA VAL A 130 -6.79 22.92 -1.62
C VAL A 130 -7.77 22.00 -0.90
N ARG A 131 -8.59 21.25 -1.63
CA ARG A 131 -9.51 20.28 -1.04
C ARG A 131 -8.76 19.16 -0.32
N PHE A 132 -7.72 18.60 -0.92
CA PHE A 132 -6.93 17.54 -0.29
C PHE A 132 -6.19 18.05 0.95
N GLY A 133 -5.65 19.27 0.92
CA GLY A 133 -4.99 19.90 2.07
C GLY A 133 -5.92 20.19 3.25
N LYS A 134 -7.22 20.39 3.01
CA LYS A 134 -8.23 20.55 4.07
C LYS A 134 -8.76 19.21 4.62
N HIS A 135 -8.47 18.11 3.95
CA HIS A 135 -9.00 16.80 4.32
C HIS A 135 -8.09 16.10 5.34
N ARG A 136 -8.65 15.62 6.45
CA ARG A 136 -7.91 15.08 7.60
C ARG A 136 -6.90 13.96 7.29
N PHE A 137 -7.14 13.19 6.23
CA PHE A 137 -6.26 12.09 5.80
C PHE A 137 -5.45 12.43 4.55
N ALA A 138 -6.02 13.20 3.62
CA ALA A 138 -5.35 13.47 2.35
C ALA A 138 -4.29 14.56 2.49
N ALA A 139 -4.40 15.41 3.52
CA ALA A 139 -3.38 16.39 3.86
C ALA A 139 -2.03 15.73 4.17
N ALA A 140 -2.02 14.54 4.80
CA ALA A 140 -0.79 13.79 5.08
C ALA A 140 -0.15 13.26 3.79
N VAL A 141 -0.96 12.73 2.86
CA VAL A 141 -0.48 12.31 1.54
C VAL A 141 0.09 13.49 0.76
N LEU A 142 -0.60 14.63 0.77
CA LEU A 142 -0.16 15.87 0.12
C LEU A 142 1.16 16.39 0.74
N GLN A 143 1.27 16.39 2.07
CA GLN A 143 2.49 16.73 2.77
C GLN A 143 3.64 15.80 2.36
N GLN A 144 3.40 14.51 2.21
CA GLN A 144 4.43 13.58 1.77
C GLN A 144 4.90 13.86 0.34
N VAL A 145 3.99 14.25 -0.57
CA VAL A 145 4.39 14.72 -1.90
C VAL A 145 5.28 15.95 -1.82
N LEU A 146 4.97 16.90 -0.93
CA LEU A 146 5.80 18.11 -0.77
C LEU A 146 7.18 17.81 -0.19
N LEU A 147 7.30 16.78 0.67
CA LEU A 147 8.57 16.38 1.29
C LEU A 147 9.45 15.52 0.37
N GLN A 148 8.85 14.66 -0.46
CA GLN A 148 9.57 13.70 -1.30
C GLN A 148 9.57 14.07 -2.80
N GLY A 149 8.77 15.04 -3.20
CA GLY A 149 8.65 15.49 -4.58
C GLY A 149 9.90 16.25 -5.02
N ALA A 150 10.23 16.14 -6.30
CA ALA A 150 11.23 17.01 -6.89
C ALA A 150 10.73 18.48 -6.82
N PRO A 151 11.61 19.50 -6.81
CA PRO A 151 11.19 20.90 -6.76
C PRO A 151 10.21 21.32 -7.88
N ALA A 152 10.19 20.60 -9.00
CA ALA A 152 9.20 20.79 -10.07
C ALA A 152 7.79 20.30 -9.68
N GLU A 153 7.69 19.18 -8.95
CA GLU A 153 6.43 18.62 -8.51
C GLU A 153 5.82 19.42 -7.35
N CYS A 154 6.64 19.90 -6.43
CA CYS A 154 6.18 20.78 -5.35
C CYS A 154 5.67 22.13 -5.89
N ARG A 155 6.32 22.70 -6.91
CA ARG A 155 5.87 23.95 -7.55
C ARG A 155 4.52 23.81 -8.25
N SER A 156 4.27 22.67 -8.88
CA SER A 156 2.99 22.41 -9.56
C SER A 156 1.79 22.19 -8.63
N LEU A 157 2.01 22.02 -7.32
CA LEU A 157 0.95 21.94 -6.31
C LEU A 157 0.64 23.29 -5.66
N ALA A 158 1.48 24.30 -5.89
CA ALA A 158 1.39 25.62 -5.27
C ALA A 158 0.83 26.71 -6.22
N GLN A 159 0.48 26.34 -7.45
CA GLN A 159 -0.24 27.18 -8.43
C GLN A 159 -1.74 26.87 -8.38
#